data_AF-A0A1X3PB55-F1
#
_entry.id   AF-A0A1X3PB55-F1
#
_cell.length_a   1.000
_cell.length_b   1.000
_cell.length_c   1.000
_cell.angle_alpha   90.00
_cell.angle_beta   90.00
_cell.angle_gamma   90.00
#
_symmetry.space_group_name_H-M   'P 1'
#
loop_
_entity.id
_entity.type
_entity.pdbx_description
1 polymer ?
#
loop_
_entity_poly.entity_id
_entity_poly.type
_entity_poly.pdbx_seq_one_letter_code
_entity_poly.pdbx_strand_id
1 'polypeptide(L)'
;MAVRLAVVGALLAACTYLVGRVTLAVSAIVPDLSAATGMPEPVVRGELLTGTLLPLIEDPRWHLLATPHSGSSLDVLHTVGTSLAVLGVCLLVTDRLGALAAPVVGAGAMPLTLYVGHLVVLHLWRDDDGPLNSPEVSGPVIMVLLTVLALAGGLLKHALGRRGPLEAVTHAAGAAAAGPRPA
;
A
#
# COMPACT_ATOMS: atom_id res chain seq x y z
N MET A 1 13.02 -11.46 -15.81
CA MET A 1 11.65 -11.29 -15.27
C MET A 1 11.46 -9.88 -14.69
N ALA A 2 12.31 -9.44 -13.76
CA ALA A 2 12.20 -8.13 -13.09
C ALA A 2 12.11 -6.92 -14.03
N VAL A 3 12.97 -6.84 -15.06
CA VAL A 3 12.91 -5.76 -16.07
C VAL A 3 11.56 -5.72 -16.80
N ARG A 4 10.99 -6.89 -17.13
CA ARG A 4 9.69 -6.96 -17.82
C ARG A 4 8.57 -6.45 -16.92
N LEU A 5 8.57 -6.81 -15.63
CA LEU A 5 7.61 -6.30 -14.65
C LEU A 5 7.72 -4.78 -14.50
N ALA A 6 8.96 -4.27 -14.39
CA ALA A 6 9.22 -2.84 -14.26
C ALA A 6 8.70 -2.05 -15.48
N VAL A 7 9.05 -2.50 -16.69
CA VAL A 7 8.66 -1.83 -17.94
C VAL A 7 7.17 -1.91 -18.19
N VAL A 8 6.56 -3.10 -18.07
CA VAL A 8 5.12 -3.28 -18.29
C VAL A 8 4.33 -2.49 -17.26
N GLY A 9 4.73 -2.53 -15.99
CA GLY A 9 4.11 -1.74 -14.93
C GLY A 9 4.20 -0.23 -15.17
N ALA A 10 5.39 0.26 -15.55
CA ALA A 10 5.61 1.67 -15.83
C ALA A 10 4.79 2.15 -17.04
N LEU A 11 4.74 1.36 -18.12
CA LEU A 11 3.91 1.66 -19.29
C LEU A 11 2.43 1.68 -18.93
N LEU A 12 1.95 0.69 -18.17
CA LEU A 12 0.56 0.62 -17.73
C LEU A 12 0.18 1.82 -16.84
N ALA A 13 1.04 2.17 -15.89
CA ALA A 13 0.87 3.33 -15.02
C ALA A 13 0.86 4.65 -15.80
N ALA A 14 1.77 4.80 -16.78
CA ALA A 14 1.81 5.98 -17.64
C ALA A 14 0.56 6.08 -18.52
N CYS A 15 0.13 4.98 -19.15
CA CYS A 15 -1.07 4.94 -19.98
C CYS A 15 -2.32 5.31 -19.18
N THR A 16 -2.53 4.70 -18.01
CA THR A 16 -3.66 5.00 -17.13
C THR A 16 -3.63 6.45 -16.63
N TYR A 17 -2.46 6.95 -16.23
CA TYR A 17 -2.30 8.35 -15.84
C TYR A 17 -2.66 9.31 -16.99
N LEU A 18 -2.18 9.02 -18.21
CA LEU A 18 -2.49 9.82 -19.39
C LEU A 18 -3.99 9.79 -19.72
N VAL A 19 -4.63 8.62 -19.67
CA VAL A 19 -6.08 8.52 -19.88
C VAL A 19 -6.84 9.35 -18.86
N GLY A 20 -6.52 9.22 -17.56
CA GLY A 20 -7.16 10.04 -16.51
C GLY A 20 -6.96 11.54 -16.74
N ARG A 21 -5.76 11.97 -17.13
CA ARG A 21 -5.44 13.37 -17.46
C ARG A 21 -6.20 13.89 -18.68
N VAL A 22 -6.32 13.07 -19.74
CA VAL A 22 -7.08 13.41 -20.95
C VAL A 22 -8.57 13.49 -20.64
N THR A 23 -9.11 12.55 -19.87
CA THR A 23 -10.51 12.59 -19.43
C THR A 23 -10.81 13.88 -18.68
N LEU A 24 -9.95 14.29 -17.73
CA LEU A 24 -10.11 15.56 -17.01
C LEU A 24 -9.99 16.80 -17.90
N ALA A 25 -9.18 16.74 -18.96
CA ALA A 25 -8.95 17.88 -19.86
C ALA A 25 -10.06 18.05 -20.91
N VAL A 26 -10.64 16.94 -21.39
CA VAL A 26 -11.58 16.93 -22.51
C VAL A 26 -13.04 16.81 -22.05
N SER A 27 -13.30 16.31 -20.84
CA SER A 27 -14.65 16.16 -20.31
C SER A 27 -15.08 17.32 -19.42
N ALA A 28 -16.40 17.59 -19.42
CA ALA A 28 -17.05 18.50 -18.47
C ALA A 28 -17.23 17.88 -17.07
N ILE A 29 -16.48 16.83 -16.69
CA ILE A 29 -16.69 16.12 -15.44
C ILE A 29 -16.52 17.01 -14.21
N VAL A 30 -15.57 17.94 -14.22
CA VAL A 30 -15.34 18.86 -13.10
C VAL A 30 -16.53 19.80 -12.87
N PRO A 31 -17.03 20.54 -13.89
CA PRO A 31 -18.21 21.38 -13.70
C PRO A 31 -19.48 20.55 -13.42
N ASP A 32 -19.64 19.38 -14.05
CA ASP A 32 -20.79 18.50 -13.81
C ASP A 32 -20.81 17.98 -12.35
N LEU A 33 -19.65 17.59 -11.82
CA LEU A 33 -19.50 17.18 -10.43
C LEU A 33 -19.65 18.35 -9.46
N SER A 34 -19.15 19.54 -9.81
CA SER A 34 -19.36 20.75 -9.03
C SER A 34 -20.85 21.09 -8.89
N ALA A 35 -21.61 20.99 -10.00
CA ALA A 35 -23.06 21.18 -10.00
C ALA A 35 -23.79 20.10 -9.19
N ALA A 36 -23.39 18.83 -9.32
CA ALA A 36 -24.02 17.72 -8.62
C ALA A 36 -23.75 17.69 -7.11
N THR A 37 -22.54 18.10 -6.69
CA THR A 37 -22.11 18.06 -5.28
C THR A 37 -22.31 19.39 -4.55
N GLY A 38 -22.53 20.48 -5.28
CA GLY A 38 -22.54 21.85 -4.73
C GLY A 38 -21.16 22.35 -4.29
N MET A 39 -20.09 21.59 -4.54
CA MET A 39 -18.73 21.96 -4.17
C MET A 39 -18.08 22.86 -5.23
N PRO A 40 -17.27 23.86 -4.84
CA PRO A 40 -16.49 24.66 -5.79
C PRO A 40 -15.55 23.80 -6.64
N GLU A 41 -15.40 24.11 -7.93
CA GLU A 41 -14.51 23.36 -8.84
C GLU A 41 -13.07 23.15 -8.32
N PRO A 42 -12.41 24.12 -7.65
CA PRO A 42 -11.07 23.90 -7.10
C PRO A 42 -11.04 22.78 -6.05
N VAL A 43 -12.11 22.66 -5.25
CA VAL A 43 -12.26 21.60 -4.25
C VAL A 43 -12.47 20.26 -4.96
N VAL A 44 -13.37 20.21 -5.96
CA VAL A 44 -13.61 19.01 -6.76
C VAL A 44 -12.31 18.52 -7.43
N ARG A 45 -11.50 19.42 -7.99
CA ARG A 45 -10.19 19.08 -8.57
C ARG A 45 -9.20 18.56 -7.53
N GLY A 46 -9.20 19.15 -6.33
CA GLY A 46 -8.40 18.65 -5.21
C GLY A 46 -8.81 17.23 -4.84
N GLU A 47 -10.10 16.98 -4.66
CA GLU A 47 -10.64 15.67 -4.33
C GLU A 47 -10.39 14.62 -5.42
N LEU A 48 -10.42 15.01 -6.70
CA LEU A 48 -10.07 14.10 -7.80
C LEU A 48 -8.58 13.68 -7.78
N LEU A 49 -7.72 14.44 -7.10
CA LEU A 49 -6.29 14.14 -6.91
C LEU A 49 -5.98 13.46 -5.57
N THR A 50 -6.80 13.64 -4.55
CA THR A 50 -6.56 13.09 -3.19
C THR A 50 -7.46 11.92 -2.83
N GLY A 51 -8.66 11.81 -3.43
CA GLY A 51 -9.55 10.66 -3.27
C GLY A 51 -10.35 10.62 -1.97
N THR A 52 -10.63 11.77 -1.35
CA THR A 52 -10.96 11.81 0.08
C THR A 52 -12.44 12.03 0.42
N LEU A 53 -13.21 12.80 -0.36
CA LEU A 53 -14.54 13.29 0.07
C LEU A 53 -15.64 13.31 -1.00
N LEU A 54 -15.42 12.78 -2.20
CA LEU A 54 -16.49 12.74 -3.21
C LEU A 54 -17.49 11.61 -2.88
N PRO A 55 -18.80 11.90 -2.83
CA PRO A 55 -19.83 10.87 -2.66
C PRO A 55 -19.81 9.87 -3.83
N LEU A 56 -20.53 8.75 -3.70
CA LEU A 56 -20.65 7.76 -4.79
C LEU A 56 -21.23 8.44 -6.04
N ILE A 57 -20.41 8.55 -7.09
CA ILE A 57 -20.76 9.20 -8.35
C ILE A 57 -21.24 8.11 -9.33
N GLU A 58 -22.48 8.23 -9.80
CA GLU A 58 -23.09 7.29 -10.77
C GLU A 58 -22.70 7.58 -12.24
N ASP A 59 -21.84 8.58 -12.47
CA ASP A 59 -21.40 8.97 -13.81
C ASP A 59 -20.48 7.91 -14.44
N PRO A 60 -20.79 7.36 -15.63
CA PRO A 60 -19.94 6.38 -16.30
C PRO A 60 -18.49 6.84 -16.55
N ARG A 61 -18.27 8.16 -16.70
CA ARG A 61 -16.94 8.76 -16.89
C ARG A 61 -16.07 8.61 -15.64
N TRP A 62 -16.65 8.34 -14.47
CA TRP A 62 -15.94 8.03 -13.23
C TRP A 62 -15.02 6.81 -13.38
N HIS A 63 -15.44 5.80 -14.16
CA HIS A 63 -14.61 4.62 -14.43
C HIS A 63 -13.36 4.91 -15.27
N LEU A 64 -13.30 6.07 -15.94
CA LEU A 64 -12.17 6.54 -16.74
C LEU A 64 -11.28 7.53 -16.00
N LEU A 65 -11.53 7.75 -14.71
CA LEU A 65 -10.70 8.59 -13.85
C LEU A 65 -9.80 7.73 -12.97
N ALA A 66 -8.53 8.10 -12.88
CA ALA A 66 -7.55 7.54 -11.95
C ALA A 66 -7.64 8.23 -10.58
N THR A 67 -8.86 8.53 -10.11
CA THR A 67 -9.04 9.21 -8.83
C THR A 67 -8.65 8.24 -7.71
N PRO A 68 -7.71 8.62 -6.82
CA PRO A 68 -7.23 7.72 -5.78
C PRO A 68 -8.37 7.22 -4.91
N HIS A 69 -8.28 5.97 -4.45
CA HIS A 69 -9.24 5.39 -3.48
C HIS A 69 -10.70 5.34 -3.97
N SER A 70 -10.95 5.61 -5.25
CA SER A 70 -12.28 5.58 -5.83
C SER A 70 -12.76 4.15 -6.10
N GLY A 71 -11.84 3.18 -6.17
CA GLY A 71 -12.15 1.82 -6.59
C GLY A 71 -12.58 1.73 -8.06
N SER A 72 -12.37 2.78 -8.85
CA SER A 72 -12.69 2.79 -10.27
C SER A 72 -11.82 1.78 -11.02
N SER A 73 -12.29 1.28 -12.17
CA SER A 73 -11.53 0.30 -12.96
C SER A 73 -10.17 0.84 -13.40
N LEU A 74 -10.10 2.14 -13.70
CA LEU A 74 -8.86 2.78 -14.10
C LEU A 74 -7.93 3.06 -12.90
N ASP A 75 -8.47 3.36 -11.72
CA ASP A 75 -7.70 3.44 -10.46
C ASP A 75 -7.08 2.09 -10.09
N VAL A 76 -7.85 0.99 -10.18
CA VAL A 76 -7.33 -0.37 -9.98
C VAL A 76 -6.24 -0.69 -11.00
N LEU A 77 -6.45 -0.36 -12.28
CA LEU A 77 -5.44 -0.63 -13.30
C LEU A 77 -4.17 0.21 -13.10
N HIS A 78 -4.31 1.46 -12.67
CA HIS A 78 -3.21 2.36 -12.36
C HIS A 78 -2.40 1.84 -11.17
N THR A 79 -3.07 1.48 -10.08
CA THR A 79 -2.44 0.92 -8.87
C THR A 79 -1.77 -0.42 -9.13
N VAL A 80 -2.33 -1.27 -9.98
CA VAL A 80 -1.67 -2.50 -10.45
C VAL A 80 -0.41 -2.16 -11.26
N GLY A 81 -0.49 -1.22 -12.20
CA GLY A 81 0.66 -0.78 -12.99
C GLY A 81 1.80 -0.23 -12.13
N THR A 82 1.51 0.69 -11.20
CA THR A 82 2.50 1.26 -10.29
C THR A 82 3.08 0.20 -9.35
N SER A 83 2.26 -0.71 -8.83
CA SER A 83 2.72 -1.84 -8.01
C SER A 83 3.66 -2.76 -8.77
N LEU A 84 3.35 -3.12 -10.02
CA LEU A 84 4.22 -3.91 -10.88
C LEU A 84 5.55 -3.21 -11.17
N ALA A 85 5.50 -1.89 -11.41
CA ALA A 85 6.69 -1.09 -11.65
C ALA A 85 7.62 -1.11 -10.43
N VAL A 86 7.06 -0.80 -9.24
CA VAL A 86 7.78 -0.80 -7.97
C VAL A 86 8.34 -2.18 -7.65
N LEU A 87 7.54 -3.25 -7.77
CA LEU A 87 8.01 -4.62 -7.55
C LEU A 87 9.16 -4.99 -8.50
N GLY A 88 9.05 -4.63 -9.79
CA GLY A 88 10.11 -4.85 -10.76
C GLY A 88 11.41 -4.14 -10.38
N VAL A 89 11.33 -2.88 -9.93
CA VAL A 89 12.49 -2.11 -9.44
C VAL A 89 13.06 -2.72 -8.16
N CYS A 90 12.20 -3.08 -7.20
CA CYS A 90 12.63 -3.72 -5.96
C CYS A 90 13.41 -5.00 -6.24
N LEU A 91 12.94 -5.86 -7.15
CA LEU A 91 13.65 -7.08 -7.55
C LEU A 91 15.02 -6.78 -8.17
N LEU A 92 15.10 -5.77 -9.05
CA LEU A 92 16.39 -5.34 -9.63
C LEU A 92 17.36 -4.81 -8.58
N VAL A 93 16.86 -4.12 -7.56
CA VAL A 93 17.64 -3.58 -6.46
C VAL A 93 18.09 -4.70 -5.51
N THR A 94 17.22 -5.65 -5.18
CA THR A 94 17.59 -6.77 -4.30
C THR A 94 18.65 -7.67 -4.93
N ASP A 95 18.60 -7.88 -6.25
CA ASP A 95 19.64 -8.63 -6.98
C ASP A 95 21.03 -7.97 -6.85
N ARG A 96 21.08 -6.65 -6.68
CA ARG A 96 22.32 -5.86 -6.52
C ARG A 96 22.80 -5.80 -5.07
N LEU A 97 21.88 -5.73 -4.12
CA LEU A 97 22.18 -5.58 -2.69
C LEU A 97 22.56 -6.90 -2.01
N GLY A 98 22.14 -8.04 -2.56
CA GLY A 98 22.45 -9.37 -2.02
C GLY A 98 22.03 -9.48 -0.54
N ALA A 99 22.97 -9.85 0.33
CA ALA A 99 22.72 -10.02 1.77
C ALA A 99 22.29 -8.72 2.48
N LEU A 100 22.60 -7.53 1.94
CA LEU A 100 22.16 -6.26 2.53
C LEU A 100 20.64 -6.06 2.42
N ALA A 101 19.97 -6.79 1.52
CA ALA A 101 18.51 -6.78 1.43
C ALA A 101 17.83 -7.70 2.48
N ALA A 102 18.59 -8.53 3.20
CA ALA A 102 18.07 -9.45 4.21
C ALA A 102 17.08 -8.83 5.23
N PRO A 103 17.34 -7.67 5.86
CA PRO A 103 16.39 -7.03 6.77
C PRO A 103 15.04 -6.75 6.09
N VAL A 104 15.08 -6.15 4.91
CA VAL A 104 13.89 -5.70 4.19
C VAL A 104 13.11 -6.89 3.65
N VAL A 105 13.80 -7.88 3.07
CA VAL A 105 13.19 -9.12 2.57
C VAL A 105 12.62 -9.95 3.71
N GLY A 106 13.31 -9.99 4.86
CA GLY A 106 12.85 -10.66 6.06
C GLY A 106 11.58 -10.01 6.61
N ALA A 107 11.57 -8.69 6.72
CA ALA A 107 10.42 -7.91 7.17
C ALA A 107 9.22 -8.09 6.25
N GLY A 108 9.42 -7.98 4.93
CA GLY A 108 8.38 -8.21 3.92
C GLY A 108 7.80 -9.62 3.91
N ALA A 109 8.49 -10.61 4.49
CA ALA A 109 8.00 -11.98 4.65
C ALA A 109 7.15 -12.20 5.91
N MET A 110 6.95 -11.16 6.75
CA MET A 110 6.18 -11.22 7.98
C MET A 110 5.19 -10.04 8.11
N PRO A 111 4.34 -9.79 7.10
CA PRO A 111 3.47 -8.62 7.09
C PRO A 111 2.44 -8.63 8.23
N LEU A 112 1.90 -9.79 8.61
CA LEU A 112 0.88 -9.89 9.66
C LEU A 112 1.49 -9.67 11.05
N THR A 113 2.66 -10.26 11.29
CA THR A 113 3.39 -10.07 12.55
C THR A 113 3.82 -8.63 12.72
N LEU A 114 4.38 -8.00 11.68
CA LEU A 114 4.76 -6.59 11.76
C LEU A 114 3.54 -5.68 11.90
N TYR A 115 2.43 -6.02 11.23
CA TYR A 115 1.16 -5.30 11.36
C TYR A 115 0.67 -5.28 12.80
N VAL A 116 0.47 -6.46 13.38
CA VAL A 116 -0.02 -6.57 14.76
C VAL A 116 0.99 -5.99 15.74
N GLY A 117 2.28 -6.24 15.55
CA GLY A 117 3.34 -5.68 16.38
C GLY A 117 3.34 -4.14 16.40
N HIS A 118 3.20 -3.49 15.24
CA HIS A 118 3.15 -2.03 15.21
C HIS A 118 1.87 -1.49 15.86
N LEU A 119 0.73 -2.19 15.75
CA LEU A 119 -0.51 -1.77 16.42
C LEU A 119 -0.37 -1.83 17.93
N VAL A 120 0.29 -2.87 18.45
CA VAL A 120 0.62 -2.97 19.89
C VAL A 120 1.50 -1.80 20.30
N VAL A 121 2.56 -1.48 19.55
CA VAL A 121 3.42 -0.32 19.85
C VAL A 121 2.64 0.99 19.81
N LEU A 122 1.77 1.19 18.82
CA LEU A 122 0.92 2.38 18.72
C LEU A 122 -0.07 2.47 19.87
N HIS A 123 -0.64 1.36 20.31
CA HIS A 123 -1.51 1.31 21.48
C HIS A 123 -0.73 1.74 22.74
N LEU A 124 0.46 1.16 22.98
CA LEU A 124 1.32 1.53 24.12
C LEU A 124 1.80 2.98 24.10
N TRP A 125 1.80 3.63 22.93
CA TRP A 125 2.18 5.05 22.75
C TRP A 125 1.01 6.02 22.88
N ARG A 126 -0.17 5.65 22.36
CA ARG A 126 -1.34 6.55 22.33
C ARG A 126 -2.28 6.38 23.51
N ASP A 127 -2.17 5.28 24.24
CA ASP A 127 -2.92 5.09 25.48
C ASP A 127 -2.43 6.05 26.56
N ASP A 128 -3.35 6.66 27.31
CA ASP A 128 -3.02 7.74 28.26
C ASP A 128 -2.10 7.23 29.39
N ASP A 129 -2.30 5.98 29.83
CA ASP A 129 -1.46 5.27 30.81
C ASP A 129 -0.39 4.39 30.14
N GLY A 130 -0.18 4.57 28.83
CA GLY A 130 0.74 3.78 28.03
C GLY A 130 2.20 4.00 28.44
N PRO A 131 3.02 2.94 28.53
CA PRO A 131 4.42 3.05 28.97
C PRO A 131 5.30 3.84 27.98
N LEU A 132 4.83 4.03 26.74
CA LEU A 132 5.51 4.85 25.74
C LEU A 132 4.89 6.25 25.61
N ASN A 133 3.79 6.54 26.31
CA ASN A 133 3.17 7.86 26.33
C ASN A 133 3.94 8.79 27.28
N SER A 134 5.07 9.30 26.79
CA SER A 134 5.87 10.30 27.50
C SER A 134 6.15 11.50 26.60
N PRO A 135 6.39 12.69 27.18
CA PRO A 135 6.71 13.90 26.40
C PRO A 135 7.95 13.76 25.51
N GLU A 136 8.84 12.84 25.86
CA GLU A 136 10.09 12.54 25.14
C GLU A 136 9.84 11.69 23.88
N VAL A 137 8.78 10.88 23.88
CA VAL A 137 8.43 9.97 22.80
C VAL A 137 7.47 10.65 21.83
N SER A 138 8.06 11.45 20.94
CA SER A 138 7.35 12.13 19.86
C SER A 138 7.02 11.21 18.67
N GLY A 139 6.10 11.65 17.80
CA GLY A 139 5.73 10.90 16.58
C GLY A 139 6.93 10.47 15.71
N PRO A 140 7.92 11.34 15.43
CA PRO A 140 9.13 10.95 14.70
C PRO A 140 9.94 9.86 15.41
N VAL A 141 10.04 9.91 16.74
CA VAL A 141 10.76 8.89 17.54
C VAL A 141 10.08 7.52 17.40
N ILE A 142 8.75 7.48 17.47
CA ILE A 142 7.98 6.25 17.22
C ILE A 142 8.19 5.73 15.80
N MET A 143 8.23 6.60 14.79
CA MET A 143 8.49 6.17 13.41
C MET A 143 9.87 5.53 13.27
N VAL A 144 10.91 6.10 13.88
CA VAL A 144 12.25 5.49 13.90
C VAL A 144 12.23 4.16 14.65
N LEU A 145 11.60 4.11 15.82
CA LEU A 145 11.49 2.90 16.63
C LEU A 145 10.80 1.77 15.85
N LEU A 146 9.65 2.04 15.24
CA LEU A 146 8.92 1.08 14.40
C LEU A 146 9.76 0.60 13.22
N THR A 147 10.49 1.50 12.57
CA THR A 147 11.37 1.15 11.45
C THR A 147 12.50 0.24 11.90
N VAL A 148 13.17 0.57 13.01
CA VAL A 148 14.25 -0.24 13.59
C VAL A 148 13.73 -1.61 14.02
N LEU A 149 12.57 -1.67 14.70
CA LEU A 149 11.94 -2.93 15.10
C LEU A 149 11.56 -3.80 13.90
N ALA A 150 11.03 -3.21 12.83
CA ALA A 150 10.69 -3.94 11.61
C ALA A 150 11.93 -4.53 10.92
N LEU A 151 13.00 -3.74 10.78
CA LEU A 151 14.26 -4.20 10.19
C LEU A 151 14.97 -5.24 11.06
N ALA A 152 14.98 -5.05 12.39
CA ALA A 152 15.54 -6.00 13.35
C ALA A 152 14.76 -7.32 13.33
N GLY A 153 13.42 -7.27 13.31
CA GLY A 153 12.57 -8.44 13.13
C GLY A 153 12.87 -9.16 11.82
N GLY A 154 13.02 -8.41 10.73
CA GLY A 154 13.42 -8.95 9.43
C GLY A 154 14.77 -9.67 9.45
N LEU A 155 15.79 -9.08 10.07
CA LEU A 155 17.10 -9.71 10.26
C LEU A 155 17.00 -10.96 11.12
N LEU A 156 16.28 -10.90 12.23
CA LEU A 156 16.08 -12.02 13.13
C LEU A 156 15.43 -13.20 12.40
N LYS A 157 14.40 -12.93 11.60
CA LYS A 157 13.77 -13.95 10.75
C LYS A 157 14.74 -14.50 9.72
N HIS A 158 15.52 -13.64 9.07
CA HIS A 158 16.51 -14.08 8.08
C HIS A 158 17.54 -15.02 8.72
N ALA A 159 18.04 -14.67 9.92
CA ALA A 159 18.97 -15.48 10.68
C ALA A 159 18.37 -16.82 11.18
N LEU A 160 17.11 -16.81 11.63
CA LEU A 160 16.42 -18.00 12.13
C LEU A 160 15.91 -18.93 11.01
N GLY A 161 15.69 -18.42 9.80
CA GLY A 161 15.08 -19.16 8.70
C GLY A 161 13.62 -19.57 8.94
N ARG A 162 12.97 -19.03 9.97
CA ARG A 162 11.60 -19.38 10.37
C ARG A 162 10.57 -18.44 9.75
N ARG A 163 9.30 -18.83 9.76
CA ARG A 163 8.18 -17.92 9.45
C ARG A 163 7.95 -16.97 10.63
N GLY A 164 7.34 -15.83 10.36
CA GLY A 164 6.84 -14.98 11.43
C GLY A 164 5.80 -15.73 12.29
N PRO A 165 5.69 -15.42 13.59
CA PRO A 165 4.86 -16.15 14.53
C PRO A 165 3.39 -16.18 14.09
N LEU A 166 2.80 -15.05 13.70
CA LEU A 166 1.40 -15.01 13.29
C LEU A 166 1.18 -15.63 11.91
N GLU A 167 2.16 -15.53 11.00
CA GLU A 167 2.15 -16.20 9.70
C GLU A 167 2.21 -17.72 9.84
N ALA A 168 2.91 -18.23 10.85
CA ALA A 168 2.92 -19.66 11.16
C ALA A 168 1.54 -20.14 11.62
N VAL A 169 0.86 -19.35 12.46
CA VAL A 169 -0.50 -19.65 12.95
C VAL A 169 -1.51 -19.64 11.80
N THR A 170 -1.53 -18.60 10.96
CA THR A 170 -2.47 -18.54 9.83
C THR A 170 -2.24 -19.65 8.82
N HIS A 171 -0.98 -19.99 8.56
CA HIS A 171 -0.66 -21.13 7.71
C HIS A 171 -1.13 -22.47 8.31
N ALA A 172 -0.96 -22.67 9.62
CA ALA A 172 -1.44 -23.87 10.29
C ALA A 172 -2.97 -23.97 10.24
N ALA A 173 -3.68 -22.87 10.49
CA ALA A 173 -5.13 -22.81 10.39
C ALA A 173 -5.62 -23.11 8.96
N GLY A 174 -4.98 -22.53 7.94
CA GLY A 174 -5.30 -22.81 6.54
C GLY A 174 -5.04 -24.28 6.15
N ALA A 175 -3.95 -24.87 6.62
CA ALA A 175 -3.65 -26.28 6.38
C ALA A 175 -4.66 -27.22 7.05
N ALA A 176 -5.09 -26.90 8.27
CA ALA A 176 -6.12 -27.66 8.97
C ALA A 176 -7.49 -27.57 8.26
N ALA A 177 -7.84 -26.40 7.71
CA ALA A 177 -9.09 -26.20 7.00
C ALA A 177 -9.13 -26.84 5.59
N ALA A 178 -7.98 -26.94 4.91
CA ALA A 178 -7.89 -27.49 3.55
C ALA A 178 -8.08 -29.03 3.49
N GLY A 179 -8.01 -29.73 4.62
CA GLY A 179 -8.14 -31.18 4.69
C GLY A 179 -6.96 -31.96 4.05
N PRO A 180 -6.97 -33.30 4.10
CA PRO A 180 -5.93 -34.12 3.49
C PRO A 180 -5.89 -33.94 1.97
N ARG A 181 -4.69 -33.79 1.39
CA ARG A 181 -4.53 -33.75 -0.07
C ARG A 181 -5.02 -35.07 -0.68
N PRO A 182 -5.86 -35.05 -1.74
CA PRO A 182 -6.18 -36.27 -2.48
C PRO A 182 -4.89 -36.86 -3.07
N ALA A 183 -4.75 -38.19 -2.94
CA ALA A 183 -3.60 -38.96 -3.40
C ALA A 183 -3.51 -39.03 -4.93
#